data_AF-A0A5S5D3Y5-F1
#
_entry.id   AF-A0A5S5D3Y5-F1
#
_cell.length_a   1.000
_cell.length_b   1.000
_cell.length_c   1.000
_cell.angle_alpha   90.00
_cell.angle_beta   90.00
_cell.angle_gamma   90.00
#
_symmetry.space_group_name_H-M   'P 1'
#
loop_
_entity.id
_entity.type
_entity.pdbx_description
1 polymer ?
#
loop_
_entity_poly.entity_id
_entity_poly.type
_entity_poly.pdbx_seq_one_letter_code
_entity_poly.pdbx_strand_id
1 'polypeptide(L)'
;MLTASPDTFAALARSSPWRWSTLRFTVSWPGDPWQTTPVRAWLRRPDALRVEALDGELLQAGRASRSRVALLSPGGGRTVTEPWPSDPGAPAPTWRPDGLVAERPQGLSLDDPMYQNYFWVAVLDPAELADPGLDADPGEPALLLDAVTEVEHAGRPAWEAVVRTTPAYEPRCGCCPLLRSREVDLAEYDGDAAHLLAVYPDAFRVRLDVQTGVCVLTEAIGGEVAGRGHDLRIEAVDEPMADDLFAEPRRGLFGRRGRSGPPQPGLA
;
A
#
# COMPACT_ATOMS: atom_id res chain seq x y z
N MET A 1 -14.98 -5.57 -22.60
CA MET A 1 -14.88 -4.53 -21.56
C MET A 1 -15.02 -5.25 -20.22
N LEU A 2 -14.24 -4.88 -19.21
CA LEU A 2 -14.40 -5.46 -17.88
C LEU A 2 -15.74 -4.98 -17.30
N THR A 3 -16.52 -5.90 -16.73
CA THR A 3 -17.79 -5.58 -16.07
C THR A 3 -17.56 -5.49 -14.56
N ALA A 4 -18.06 -4.44 -13.93
CA ALA A 4 -18.01 -4.30 -12.47
C ALA A 4 -18.83 -5.39 -11.78
N SER A 5 -18.19 -6.15 -10.88
CA SER A 5 -18.80 -7.17 -10.04
C SER A 5 -17.89 -7.43 -8.83
N PRO A 6 -18.37 -8.04 -7.73
CA PRO A 6 -17.50 -8.37 -6.60
C PRO A 6 -16.31 -9.27 -6.99
N ASP A 7 -16.54 -10.26 -7.85
CA ASP A 7 -15.50 -11.17 -8.33
C ASP A 7 -14.44 -10.47 -9.18
N THR A 8 -14.86 -9.60 -10.10
CA THR A 8 -13.91 -8.82 -10.90
C THR A 8 -13.19 -7.75 -10.08
N PHE A 9 -13.83 -7.18 -9.06
CA PHE A 9 -13.21 -6.23 -8.12
C PHE A 9 -12.06 -6.90 -7.34
N ALA A 10 -12.30 -8.08 -6.77
CA ALA A 10 -11.27 -8.88 -6.13
C ALA A 10 -10.15 -9.25 -7.13
N ALA A 11 -10.49 -9.70 -8.34
CA ALA A 11 -9.50 -10.01 -9.36
C ALA A 11 -8.68 -8.78 -9.81
N LEU A 12 -9.27 -7.58 -9.83
CA LEU A 12 -8.59 -6.33 -10.15
C LEU A 12 -7.59 -5.95 -9.06
N ALA A 13 -7.99 -6.01 -7.79
CA ALA A 13 -7.09 -5.82 -6.65
C ALA A 13 -5.93 -6.83 -6.68
N ARG A 14 -6.24 -8.11 -6.98
CA ARG A 14 -5.24 -9.16 -7.17
C ARG A 14 -4.26 -8.86 -8.30
N SER A 15 -4.67 -8.09 -9.30
CA SER A 15 -3.86 -7.87 -10.51
C SER A 15 -2.86 -6.73 -10.42
N SER A 16 -2.94 -5.84 -9.42
CA SER A 16 -2.14 -4.59 -9.39
C SER A 16 -0.65 -4.78 -9.71
N PRO A 17 0.07 -5.78 -9.14
CA PRO A 17 1.50 -5.99 -9.39
C PRO A 17 1.90 -6.12 -10.87
N TRP A 18 0.98 -6.54 -11.74
CA TRP A 18 1.23 -6.82 -13.15
C TRP A 18 0.60 -5.83 -14.12
N ARG A 19 -0.12 -4.81 -13.62
CA ARG A 19 -0.88 -3.87 -14.47
C ARG A 19 -0.14 -2.59 -14.82
N TRP A 20 0.97 -2.31 -14.14
CA TRP A 20 1.76 -1.10 -14.32
C TRP A 20 3.19 -1.31 -13.85
N SER A 21 4.10 -0.52 -14.42
CA SER A 21 5.54 -0.52 -14.16
C SER A 21 6.01 0.80 -13.54
N THR A 22 5.37 1.92 -13.89
CA THR A 22 5.60 3.22 -13.24
C THR A 22 4.29 3.89 -12.86
N LEU A 23 4.33 4.63 -11.75
CA LEU A 23 3.23 5.49 -11.31
C LEU A 23 3.75 6.82 -10.80
N ARG A 24 3.04 7.88 -11.18
CA ARG A 24 3.15 9.18 -10.55
C ARG A 24 1.79 9.56 -9.98
N PHE A 25 1.75 9.92 -8.71
CA PHE A 25 0.49 10.18 -8.02
C PHE A 25 0.66 11.15 -6.85
N THR A 26 -0.46 11.73 -6.43
CA THR A 26 -0.56 12.48 -5.17
C THR A 26 -1.48 11.72 -4.23
N VAL A 27 -1.13 11.61 -2.95
CA VAL A 27 -1.97 10.98 -1.93
C VAL A 27 -2.19 11.93 -0.75
N SER A 28 -3.39 11.88 -0.17
CA SER A 28 -3.80 12.60 1.02
C SER A 28 -4.54 11.68 1.97
N TRP A 29 -4.59 12.03 3.27
CA TRP A 29 -5.24 11.23 4.32
C TRP A 29 -6.27 12.07 5.06
N PRO A 30 -7.50 12.20 4.53
CA PRO A 30 -8.55 12.97 5.16
C PRO A 30 -8.79 12.50 6.60
N GLY A 31 -8.89 13.46 7.53
CA GLY A 31 -9.22 13.18 8.92
C GLY A 31 -8.15 12.42 9.73
N ASP A 32 -6.98 12.12 9.16
CA ASP A 32 -5.88 11.48 9.88
C ASP A 32 -5.18 12.48 10.81
N PRO A 33 -5.01 12.18 12.11
CA PRO A 33 -4.40 13.10 13.06
C PRO A 33 -2.86 13.19 12.95
N TRP A 34 -2.22 12.20 12.34
CA TRP A 34 -0.76 12.06 12.30
C TRP A 34 -0.19 12.34 10.90
N GLN A 35 -0.96 12.09 9.84
CA GLN A 35 -0.55 12.23 8.45
C GLN A 35 -1.42 13.25 7.72
N THR A 36 -1.24 14.53 8.03
CA THR A 36 -2.14 15.59 7.53
C THR A 36 -1.70 16.21 6.19
N THR A 37 -0.43 16.07 5.83
CA THR A 37 0.13 16.73 4.63
C THR A 37 0.12 15.78 3.44
N PRO A 38 -0.53 16.15 2.31
CA PRO A 38 -0.45 15.36 1.10
C PRO A 38 0.98 15.29 0.56
N VAL A 39 1.31 14.19 -0.11
CA VAL A 39 2.62 13.98 -0.75
C VAL A 39 2.43 13.61 -2.21
N ARG A 40 3.41 13.96 -3.04
CA ARG A 40 3.52 13.48 -4.41
C ARG A 40 4.62 12.42 -4.49
N ALA A 41 4.35 11.34 -5.20
CA ALA A 41 5.30 10.26 -5.36
C ALA A 41 5.48 9.82 -6.81
N TRP A 42 6.66 9.29 -7.06
CA TRP A 42 7.06 8.60 -8.27
C TRP A 42 7.54 7.22 -7.87
N LEU A 43 6.96 6.20 -8.48
CA LEU A 43 7.30 4.82 -8.25
C LEU A 43 7.65 4.17 -9.58
N ARG A 44 8.72 3.38 -9.60
CA ARG A 44 9.05 2.49 -10.71
C ARG A 44 9.38 1.12 -10.15
N ARG A 45 8.53 0.15 -10.48
CA ARG A 45 8.73 -1.25 -10.09
C ARG A 45 9.99 -1.81 -10.76
N PRO A 46 10.69 -2.72 -10.07
CA PRO A 46 10.27 -3.33 -8.80
C PRO A 46 10.71 -2.55 -7.54
N ASP A 47 11.60 -1.57 -7.64
CA ASP A 47 12.37 -1.13 -6.48
C ASP A 47 12.47 0.38 -6.27
N ALA A 48 12.16 1.24 -7.24
CA ALA A 48 12.50 2.66 -7.14
C ALA A 48 11.34 3.53 -6.63
N LEU A 49 11.64 4.43 -5.68
CA LEU A 49 10.68 5.35 -5.08
C LEU A 49 11.28 6.75 -4.90
N ARG A 50 10.47 7.76 -5.14
CA ARG A 50 10.69 9.15 -4.74
C ARG A 50 9.39 9.69 -4.15
N VAL A 51 9.48 10.40 -3.04
CA VAL A 51 8.36 11.07 -2.38
C VAL A 51 8.76 12.50 -2.04
N GLU A 52 7.91 13.45 -2.42
CA GLU A 52 8.06 14.87 -2.14
C GLU A 52 6.81 15.40 -1.43
N ALA A 53 7.00 16.42 -0.59
CA ALA A 53 5.90 17.29 -0.19
C ALA A 53 5.40 18.11 -1.41
N LEU A 54 4.18 18.63 -1.34
CA LEU A 54 3.60 19.39 -2.47
C LEU A 54 4.34 20.70 -2.81
N ASP A 55 5.16 21.22 -1.89
CA ASP A 55 6.04 22.37 -2.13
C ASP A 55 7.39 22.00 -2.77
N GLY A 56 7.63 20.71 -3.01
CA GLY A 56 8.84 20.18 -3.64
C GLY A 56 9.94 19.77 -2.65
N GLU A 57 9.70 19.80 -1.34
CA GLU A 57 10.65 19.23 -0.37
C GLU A 57 10.78 17.72 -0.57
N LEU A 58 12.01 17.24 -0.77
CA LEU A 58 12.28 15.80 -0.87
C LEU A 58 12.16 15.12 0.50
N LEU A 59 11.24 14.17 0.61
CA LEU A 59 11.00 13.40 1.83
C LEU A 59 11.73 12.04 1.79
N GLN A 60 11.73 11.37 0.65
CA GLN A 60 12.40 10.08 0.45
C GLN A 60 12.78 9.89 -1.02
N ALA A 61 13.95 9.31 -1.29
CA ALA A 61 14.29 8.76 -2.60
C ALA A 61 15.15 7.53 -2.39
N GLY A 62 15.03 6.51 -3.24
CA GLY A 62 15.92 5.35 -3.17
C GLY A 62 15.38 4.12 -3.86
N ARG A 63 16.03 2.99 -3.58
CA ARG A 63 15.69 1.68 -4.10
C ARG A 63 15.45 0.67 -2.96
N ALA A 64 14.34 -0.04 -3.03
CA ALA A 64 14.01 -1.11 -2.11
C ALA A 64 14.85 -2.37 -2.39
N SER A 65 15.08 -3.17 -1.34
CA SER A 65 15.69 -4.49 -1.47
C SER A 65 14.62 -5.56 -1.64
N ARG A 66 14.99 -6.68 -2.26
CA ARG A 66 14.14 -7.87 -2.34
C ARG A 66 13.80 -8.42 -0.95
N SER A 67 12.61 -9.00 -0.86
CA SER A 67 12.18 -9.81 0.29
C SER A 67 13.11 -11.00 0.48
N ARG A 68 13.41 -11.30 1.75
CA ARG A 68 14.24 -12.44 2.15
C ARG A 68 13.50 -13.25 3.21
N VAL A 69 13.32 -14.53 2.95
CA VAL A 69 12.61 -15.45 3.84
C VAL A 69 13.60 -16.44 4.45
N ALA A 70 13.54 -16.61 5.77
CA ALA A 70 14.30 -17.63 6.48
C ALA A 70 13.50 -18.93 6.50
N LEU A 71 14.03 -19.97 5.85
CA LEU A 71 13.49 -21.33 5.90
C LEU A 71 14.23 -22.10 6.99
N LEU A 72 13.50 -22.48 8.03
CA LEU A 72 14.02 -23.28 9.14
C LEU A 72 13.72 -24.76 8.90
N SER A 73 14.77 -25.58 8.93
CA SER A 73 14.66 -27.05 8.86
C SER A 73 15.39 -27.68 10.06
N PRO A 74 15.07 -28.92 10.47
CA PRO A 74 15.75 -29.60 11.57
C PRO A 74 17.28 -29.72 11.41
N GLY A 75 17.79 -29.65 10.17
CA GLY A 75 19.23 -29.67 9.85
C GLY A 75 19.91 -28.31 9.71
N GLY A 76 19.22 -27.21 10.04
CA GLY A 76 19.72 -25.84 9.91
C GLY A 76 18.77 -24.93 9.12
N GLY A 77 19.04 -23.62 9.16
CA GLY A 77 18.28 -22.61 8.44
C GLY A 77 18.97 -22.15 7.15
N ARG A 78 18.20 -21.78 6.13
CA ARG A 78 18.70 -21.05 4.95
C ARG A 78 17.84 -19.82 4.69
N THR A 79 18.47 -18.74 4.24
CA THR A 79 17.75 -17.56 3.73
C THR A 79 17.59 -17.68 2.23
N VAL A 80 16.37 -17.52 1.73
CA VAL A 80 16.05 -17.46 0.30
C VAL A 80 15.66 -16.02 -0.03
N THR A 81 16.16 -15.51 -1.15
CA THR A 81 15.72 -14.22 -1.69
C THR A 81 14.64 -14.49 -2.72
N GLU A 82 13.48 -13.88 -2.55
CA GLU A 82 12.37 -14.04 -3.46
C GLU A 82 12.61 -13.23 -4.74
N PRO A 83 12.29 -13.77 -5.93
CA PRO A 83 12.36 -13.03 -7.18
C PRO A 83 11.28 -11.95 -7.25
N TRP A 84 11.52 -10.92 -8.03
CA TRP A 84 10.49 -9.96 -8.42
C TRP A 84 9.63 -10.50 -9.57
N PRO A 85 8.38 -10.04 -9.74
CA PRO A 85 7.54 -10.43 -10.88
C PRO A 85 8.18 -10.16 -12.25
N SER A 86 9.03 -9.14 -12.34
CA SER A 86 9.72 -8.74 -13.57
C SER A 86 11.00 -9.55 -13.84
N ASP A 87 11.45 -10.39 -12.91
CA ASP A 87 12.68 -11.16 -13.09
C ASP A 87 12.50 -12.25 -14.17
N PRO A 88 13.53 -12.53 -14.99
CA PRO A 88 13.50 -13.67 -15.90
C PRO A 88 13.28 -14.99 -15.15
N GLY A 89 12.25 -15.73 -15.54
CA GLY A 89 11.91 -17.02 -14.92
C GLY A 89 11.13 -16.91 -13.60
N ALA A 90 10.70 -15.70 -13.20
CA ALA A 90 9.74 -15.55 -12.11
C ALA A 90 8.44 -16.30 -12.45
N PRO A 91 7.84 -17.00 -11.47
CA PRO A 91 6.53 -17.61 -11.62
C PRO A 91 5.49 -16.60 -12.15
N ALA A 92 4.75 -16.98 -13.20
CA ALA A 92 3.66 -16.17 -13.72
C ALA A 92 2.37 -16.44 -12.91
N PRO A 93 1.50 -15.44 -12.75
CA PRO A 93 0.18 -15.66 -12.17
C PRO A 93 -0.71 -16.48 -13.10
N THR A 94 -1.73 -17.11 -12.51
CA THR A 94 -2.81 -17.72 -13.28
C THR A 94 -3.73 -16.62 -13.78
N TRP A 95 -3.94 -16.53 -15.09
CA TRP A 95 -4.79 -15.51 -15.72
C TRP A 95 -6.21 -16.00 -15.94
N ARG A 96 -7.17 -15.11 -15.72
CA ARG A 96 -8.57 -15.26 -16.10
C ARG A 96 -8.74 -14.95 -17.60
N PRO A 97 -9.84 -15.41 -18.23
CA PRO A 97 -10.15 -15.07 -19.62
C PRO A 97 -10.31 -13.56 -19.89
N ASP A 98 -10.65 -12.78 -18.85
CA ASP A 98 -10.80 -11.33 -18.91
C ASP A 98 -9.46 -10.56 -18.76
N GLY A 99 -8.34 -11.28 -18.58
CA GLY A 99 -7.01 -10.71 -18.43
C GLY A 99 -6.66 -10.26 -17.01
N LEU A 100 -7.53 -10.48 -16.02
CA LEU A 100 -7.21 -10.28 -14.61
C LEU A 100 -6.59 -11.54 -13.98
N VAL A 101 -5.93 -11.38 -12.84
CA VAL A 101 -5.30 -12.49 -12.12
C VAL A 101 -6.34 -13.32 -11.37
N ALA A 102 -6.36 -14.62 -11.64
CA ALA A 102 -7.14 -15.61 -10.90
C ALA A 102 -6.45 -15.98 -9.59
N GLU A 103 -5.14 -16.22 -9.64
CA GLU A 103 -4.34 -16.67 -8.50
C GLU A 103 -2.92 -16.10 -8.60
N ARG A 104 -2.41 -15.59 -7.48
CA ARG A 104 -1.04 -15.09 -7.39
C ARG A 104 -0.08 -16.25 -7.11
N PRO A 105 1.09 -16.29 -7.76
CA PRO A 105 2.10 -17.26 -7.41
C PRO A 105 2.70 -16.90 -6.05
N GLN A 106 3.01 -17.93 -5.27
CA GLN A 106 3.69 -17.78 -3.99
C GLN A 106 5.20 -17.55 -4.18
N GLY A 107 5.83 -16.98 -3.16
CA GLY A 107 7.29 -16.80 -3.13
C GLY A 107 7.81 -15.71 -4.08
N LEU A 108 7.00 -14.67 -4.33
CA LEU A 108 7.42 -13.46 -5.05
C LEU A 108 7.59 -12.30 -4.07
N SER A 109 8.60 -11.47 -4.31
CA SER A 109 8.73 -10.16 -3.65
C SER A 109 7.75 -9.20 -4.33
N LEU A 110 6.52 -9.11 -3.79
CA LEU A 110 5.44 -8.27 -4.32
C LEU A 110 5.36 -6.90 -3.66
N ASP A 111 6.05 -6.69 -2.52
CA ASP A 111 6.05 -5.41 -1.82
C ASP A 111 6.62 -4.31 -2.72
N ASP A 112 5.77 -3.34 -3.03
CA ASP A 112 6.20 -2.08 -3.61
C ASP A 112 7.12 -1.32 -2.63
N PRO A 113 8.05 -0.50 -3.14
CA PRO A 113 8.87 0.38 -2.30
C PRO A 113 8.03 1.19 -1.30
N MET A 114 8.36 1.05 -0.03
CA MET A 114 7.57 1.58 1.08
C MET A 114 7.91 3.03 1.40
N TYR A 115 6.87 3.85 1.61
CA TYR A 115 6.96 5.14 2.30
C TYR A 115 6.25 5.03 3.65
N GLN A 116 6.98 5.29 4.74
CA GLN A 116 6.54 5.26 6.13
C GLN A 116 6.09 3.89 6.70
N ASN A 117 5.10 3.23 6.11
CA ASN A 117 4.51 2.01 6.67
C ASN A 117 3.83 1.12 5.60
N TYR A 118 3.31 -0.05 6.00
CA TYR A 118 2.72 -1.03 5.08
C TYR A 118 1.35 -0.63 4.54
N PHE A 119 0.66 0.35 5.13
CA PHE A 119 -0.55 0.92 4.53
C PHE A 119 -0.26 1.44 3.11
N TRP A 120 0.88 2.12 2.93
CA TRP A 120 1.35 2.56 1.61
C TRP A 120 1.46 1.41 0.60
N VAL A 121 2.01 0.28 1.05
CA VAL A 121 2.19 -0.90 0.20
C VAL A 121 0.84 -1.55 -0.10
N ALA A 122 -0.07 -1.63 0.87
CA ALA A 122 -1.42 -2.14 0.70
C ALA A 122 -2.27 -1.27 -0.25
N VAL A 123 -2.05 0.04 -0.30
CA VAL A 123 -2.67 0.93 -1.28
C VAL A 123 -2.25 0.58 -2.71
N LEU A 124 -0.94 0.38 -2.93
CA LEU A 124 -0.36 0.10 -4.25
C LEU A 124 -0.60 -1.33 -4.71
N ASP A 125 -0.59 -2.28 -3.78
CA ASP A 125 -0.88 -3.69 -4.02
C ASP A 125 -1.97 -4.18 -3.04
N PRO A 126 -3.26 -3.92 -3.34
CA PRO A 126 -4.38 -4.17 -2.43
C PRO A 126 -4.83 -5.63 -2.41
N ALA A 127 -3.89 -6.57 -2.37
CA ALA A 127 -4.14 -8.01 -2.34
C ALA A 127 -5.10 -8.45 -1.22
N GLU A 128 -5.03 -7.78 -0.07
CA GLU A 128 -5.90 -7.99 1.09
C GLU A 128 -7.38 -7.69 0.82
N LEU A 129 -7.71 -7.02 -0.29
CA LEU A 129 -9.09 -6.83 -0.74
C LEU A 129 -9.62 -8.00 -1.59
N ALA A 130 -8.75 -8.93 -1.98
CA ALA A 130 -9.06 -10.00 -2.92
C ALA A 130 -9.13 -11.37 -2.27
N ASP A 131 -8.13 -11.68 -1.44
CA ASP A 131 -7.87 -13.03 -0.96
C ASP A 131 -8.00 -13.07 0.57
N PRO A 132 -8.63 -14.12 1.14
CA PRO A 132 -8.65 -14.32 2.59
C PRO A 132 -7.26 -14.65 3.10
N GLY A 133 -7.10 -14.55 4.42
CA GLY A 133 -5.89 -14.93 5.11
C GLY A 133 -5.48 -16.38 4.88
N LEU A 134 -4.19 -16.67 5.08
CA LEU A 134 -3.62 -18.00 4.84
C LEU A 134 -4.23 -19.08 5.75
N ASP A 135 -4.66 -18.68 6.94
CA ASP A 135 -5.28 -19.55 7.94
C ASP A 135 -6.82 -19.58 7.87
N ALA A 136 -7.42 -18.90 6.88
CA ALA A 136 -8.88 -18.88 6.71
C ALA A 136 -9.43 -20.22 6.20
N ASP A 137 -10.65 -20.54 6.61
CA ASP A 137 -11.34 -21.74 6.14
C ASP A 137 -11.63 -21.66 4.62
N PRO A 138 -11.51 -22.76 3.87
CA PRO A 138 -11.75 -22.76 2.44
C PRO A 138 -13.14 -22.25 2.07
N GLY A 139 -13.18 -21.19 1.25
CA GLY A 139 -14.42 -20.59 0.75
C GLY A 139 -14.95 -19.44 1.61
N GLU A 140 -14.31 -19.11 2.73
CA GLU A 140 -14.62 -17.87 3.45
C GLU A 140 -14.05 -16.65 2.70
N PRO A 141 -14.88 -15.64 2.40
CA PRO A 141 -14.40 -14.44 1.75
C PRO A 141 -13.69 -13.53 2.76
N ALA A 142 -12.61 -12.87 2.36
CA ALA A 142 -11.95 -11.82 3.16
C ALA A 142 -12.92 -10.68 3.49
N LEU A 143 -13.75 -10.31 2.51
CA LEU A 143 -14.62 -9.14 2.57
C LEU A 143 -16.05 -9.49 2.15
N LEU A 144 -17.02 -8.83 2.78
CA LEU A 144 -18.37 -8.73 2.27
C LEU A 144 -18.49 -7.43 1.48
N LEU A 145 -18.78 -7.54 0.19
CA LEU A 145 -18.95 -6.40 -0.70
C LEU A 145 -20.43 -6.20 -1.01
N ASP A 146 -20.88 -4.95 -0.94
CA ASP A 146 -22.11 -4.53 -1.60
C ASP A 146 -21.91 -4.53 -3.13
N ALA A 147 -22.93 -4.10 -3.88
CA ALA A 147 -22.83 -3.99 -5.34
C ALA A 147 -21.65 -3.09 -5.76
N VAL A 148 -20.85 -3.58 -6.70
CA VAL A 148 -19.74 -2.81 -7.28
C VAL A 148 -20.27 -1.89 -8.36
N THR A 149 -19.89 -0.63 -8.30
CA THR A 149 -20.35 0.42 -9.22
C THR A 149 -19.18 1.02 -10.00
N GLU A 150 -19.42 1.33 -11.27
CA GLU A 150 -18.47 2.07 -12.08
C GLU A 150 -18.58 3.56 -11.77
N VAL A 151 -17.44 4.17 -11.45
CA VAL A 151 -17.35 5.59 -11.10
C VAL A 151 -16.16 6.23 -11.80
N GLU A 152 -16.05 7.55 -11.69
CA GLU A 152 -14.83 8.27 -12.03
C GLU A 152 -14.15 8.72 -10.73
N HIS A 153 -12.84 8.50 -10.63
CA HIS A 153 -12.01 9.03 -9.57
C HIS A 153 -10.89 9.87 -10.21
N ALA A 154 -10.89 11.17 -9.90
CA ALA A 154 -9.85 12.11 -10.34
C ALA A 154 -9.66 12.18 -11.88
N GLY A 155 -10.70 11.97 -12.68
CA GLY A 155 -10.65 11.95 -14.14
C GLY A 155 -10.36 10.58 -14.76
N ARG A 156 -10.37 9.50 -13.96
CA ARG A 156 -10.02 8.15 -14.38
C ARG A 156 -11.13 7.14 -14.03
N PRO A 157 -11.41 6.14 -14.88
CA PRO A 157 -12.36 5.08 -14.54
C PRO A 157 -11.91 4.30 -13.30
N ALA A 158 -12.82 4.16 -12.34
CA ALA A 158 -12.62 3.41 -11.12
C ALA A 158 -13.84 2.54 -10.81
N TRP A 159 -13.65 1.52 -9.99
CA TRP A 159 -14.73 0.74 -9.42
C TRP A 159 -14.85 1.04 -7.94
N GLU A 160 -16.06 1.32 -7.47
CA GLU A 160 -16.38 1.57 -6.07
C GLU A 160 -17.20 0.43 -5.48
N ALA A 161 -16.87 0.05 -4.25
CA ALA A 161 -17.67 -0.84 -3.43
C ALA A 161 -17.73 -0.31 -1.98
N VAL A 162 -18.84 -0.60 -1.29
CA VAL A 162 -18.88 -0.55 0.17
C VAL A 162 -18.54 -1.95 0.68
N VAL A 163 -17.53 -2.04 1.53
CA VAL A 163 -16.95 -3.31 1.98
C VAL A 163 -16.95 -3.42 3.49
N ARG A 164 -17.08 -4.64 4.00
CA ARG A 164 -16.95 -4.98 5.42
C ARG A 164 -15.94 -6.10 5.56
N THR A 165 -15.07 -6.01 6.55
CA THR A 165 -14.12 -7.07 6.88
C THR A 165 -14.87 -8.27 7.47
N THR A 166 -14.45 -9.48 7.10
CA THR A 166 -14.84 -10.71 7.80
C THR A 166 -13.70 -11.13 8.75
N PRO A 167 -13.90 -12.15 9.60
CA PRO A 167 -12.79 -12.76 10.35
C PRO A 167 -11.68 -13.33 9.46
N ALA A 168 -11.96 -13.63 8.18
CA ALA A 168 -10.98 -14.11 7.22
C ALA A 168 -10.18 -12.97 6.54
N TYR A 169 -10.48 -11.70 6.84
CA TYR A 169 -9.66 -10.58 6.38
C TYR A 169 -8.31 -10.58 7.09
N GLU A 170 -7.25 -10.83 6.33
CA GLU A 170 -5.87 -10.70 6.80
C GLU A 170 -5.21 -9.50 6.10
N PRO A 171 -4.96 -8.39 6.83
CA PRO A 171 -4.27 -7.26 6.25
C PRO A 171 -2.80 -7.61 6.00
N ARG A 172 -2.15 -6.89 5.08
CA ARG A 172 -0.70 -6.98 4.89
C ARG A 172 0.07 -6.71 6.18
N CYS A 173 -0.47 -5.83 7.02
CA CYS A 173 0.11 -5.49 8.31
C CYS A 173 -0.98 -5.11 9.32
N GLY A 174 -1.02 -5.79 10.46
CA GLY A 174 -2.03 -5.58 11.51
C GLY A 174 -1.97 -4.19 12.15
N CYS A 175 -0.79 -3.57 12.26
CA CYS A 175 -0.66 -2.23 12.85
C CYS A 175 -1.01 -1.07 11.91
N CYS A 176 -1.11 -1.33 10.60
CA CYS A 176 -1.47 -0.33 9.59
C CYS A 176 -2.28 -0.94 8.43
N PRO A 177 -3.45 -1.54 8.73
CA PRO A 177 -4.28 -2.22 7.74
C PRO A 177 -4.95 -1.21 6.80
N LEU A 178 -5.29 -1.63 5.57
CA LEU A 178 -6.08 -0.78 4.69
C LEU A 178 -7.50 -0.57 5.24
N LEU A 179 -8.07 -1.60 5.87
CA LEU A 179 -9.40 -1.61 6.48
C LEU A 179 -9.28 -1.99 7.96
N ARG A 180 -9.28 -0.99 8.84
CA ARG A 180 -9.13 -1.23 10.29
C ARG A 180 -10.38 -1.84 10.91
N SER A 181 -10.25 -3.04 11.48
CA SER A 181 -11.33 -3.72 12.19
C SER A 181 -10.92 -4.07 13.63
N ARG A 182 -11.91 -4.45 14.45
CA ARG A 182 -11.66 -4.87 15.83
C ARG A 182 -10.84 -6.14 15.89
N GLU A 183 -11.15 -7.08 15.01
CA GLU A 183 -10.49 -8.37 14.91
C GLU A 183 -9.01 -8.20 14.60
N VAL A 184 -8.67 -7.29 13.67
CA VAL A 184 -7.28 -6.96 13.33
C VAL A 184 -6.56 -6.33 14.52
N ASP A 185 -7.14 -5.31 15.15
CA ASP A 185 -6.48 -4.64 16.29
C ASP A 185 -6.29 -5.60 17.48
N LEU A 186 -7.26 -6.51 17.72
CA LEU A 186 -7.13 -7.54 18.77
C LEU A 186 -6.00 -8.52 18.47
N ALA A 187 -5.85 -8.94 17.21
CA ALA A 187 -4.80 -9.86 16.78
C ALA A 187 -3.40 -9.22 16.83
N GLU A 188 -3.28 -7.95 16.44
CA GLU A 188 -2.00 -7.24 16.42
C GLU A 188 -1.51 -6.85 17.83
N TYR A 189 -2.42 -6.39 18.69
CA TYR A 189 -2.06 -5.73 19.95
C TYR A 189 -2.40 -6.55 21.20
N ASP A 190 -2.66 -7.85 21.06
CA ASP A 190 -3.06 -8.76 22.15
C ASP A 190 -4.19 -8.20 23.03
N GLY A 191 -5.07 -7.40 22.43
CA GLY A 191 -6.19 -6.75 23.12
C GLY A 191 -5.82 -5.58 24.05
N ASP A 192 -4.64 -4.96 23.90
CA ASP A 192 -4.30 -3.74 24.61
C ASP A 192 -5.32 -2.63 24.30
N ALA A 193 -6.08 -2.23 25.32
CA ALA A 193 -7.13 -1.22 25.23
C ALA A 193 -6.63 0.14 24.71
N ALA A 194 -5.34 0.46 24.84
CA ALA A 194 -4.77 1.68 24.28
C ALA A 194 -4.79 1.71 22.74
N HIS A 195 -4.83 0.53 22.11
CA HIS A 195 -4.84 0.38 20.66
C HIS A 195 -6.23 0.11 20.08
N LEU A 196 -7.25 -0.12 20.92
CA LEU A 196 -8.61 -0.39 20.46
C LEU A 196 -9.44 0.88 20.31
N LEU A 197 -10.22 0.96 19.22
CA LEU A 197 -11.28 1.97 19.11
C LEU A 197 -12.46 1.62 20.03
N ALA A 198 -13.15 2.63 20.56
CA ALA A 198 -14.38 2.35 21.31
C ALA A 198 -15.51 1.94 20.37
N VAL A 199 -15.57 2.55 19.18
CA VAL A 199 -16.50 2.21 18.10
C VAL A 199 -15.75 2.13 16.77
N TYR A 200 -15.70 0.92 16.20
CA TYR A 200 -15.07 0.67 14.91
C TYR A 200 -15.97 1.10 13.75
N PRO A 201 -15.41 1.33 12.54
CA PRO A 201 -16.20 1.53 11.34
C PRO A 201 -17.16 0.39 11.07
N ASP A 202 -18.35 0.72 10.59
CA ASP A 202 -19.33 -0.27 10.17
C ASP A 202 -18.89 -0.90 8.83
N ALA A 203 -18.39 -0.07 7.93
CA ALA A 203 -17.97 -0.44 6.59
C ALA A 203 -16.93 0.56 6.06
N PHE A 204 -16.42 0.31 4.86
CA PHE A 204 -15.51 1.20 4.15
C PHE A 204 -15.98 1.41 2.73
N ARG A 205 -15.97 2.65 2.25
CA ARG A 205 -16.01 2.91 0.81
C ARG A 205 -14.61 2.70 0.26
N VAL A 206 -14.49 1.87 -0.77
CA VAL A 206 -13.22 1.54 -1.41
C VAL A 206 -13.31 1.78 -2.90
N ARG A 207 -12.28 2.38 -3.50
CA ARG A 207 -12.17 2.53 -4.95
C ARG A 207 -10.89 1.91 -5.50
N LEU A 208 -11.01 1.19 -6.60
CA LEU A 208 -9.88 0.69 -7.39
C LEU A 208 -9.82 1.39 -8.74
N ASP A 209 -8.66 1.90 -9.16
CA ASP A 209 -8.45 2.36 -10.53
C ASP A 209 -8.49 1.16 -11.50
N VAL A 210 -9.33 1.24 -12.54
CA VAL A 210 -9.55 0.10 -13.46
C VAL A 210 -8.31 -0.22 -14.28
N GLN A 211 -7.48 0.77 -14.60
CA GLN A 211 -6.27 0.55 -15.38
C GLN A 211 -5.20 -0.13 -14.52
N THR A 212 -4.99 0.32 -13.29
CA THR A 212 -3.82 -0.09 -12.49
C THR A 212 -4.15 -1.12 -11.41
N GLY A 213 -5.39 -1.21 -10.95
CA GLY A 213 -5.80 -2.01 -9.79
C GLY A 213 -5.36 -1.43 -8.44
N VAL A 214 -4.77 -0.23 -8.42
CA VAL A 214 -4.39 0.48 -7.20
C VAL A 214 -5.65 0.89 -6.43
N CYS A 215 -5.61 0.76 -5.11
CA CYS A 215 -6.65 1.31 -4.25
C CYS A 215 -6.48 2.82 -4.22
N VAL A 216 -7.40 3.56 -4.84
CA VAL A 216 -7.32 5.03 -4.96
C VAL A 216 -8.12 5.76 -3.89
N LEU A 217 -8.98 5.05 -3.16
CA LEU A 217 -9.75 5.60 -2.06
C LEU A 217 -10.02 4.53 -1.02
N THR A 218 -9.81 4.86 0.25
CA THR A 218 -10.55 4.26 1.36
C THR A 218 -11.19 5.37 2.18
N GLU A 219 -12.41 5.13 2.64
CA GLU A 219 -13.12 6.03 3.54
C GLU A 219 -13.94 5.19 4.53
N ALA A 220 -13.64 5.31 5.81
CA ALA A 220 -14.39 4.65 6.88
C ALA A 220 -15.82 5.23 6.97
N ILE A 221 -16.80 4.33 7.05
CA ILE A 221 -18.22 4.65 7.21
C ILE A 221 -18.63 4.24 8.62
N GLY A 222 -19.08 5.22 9.42
CA GLY A 222 -19.43 5.00 10.82
C GLY A 222 -18.22 4.90 11.75
N GLY A 223 -18.49 4.68 13.04
CA GLY A 223 -17.47 4.61 14.08
C GLY A 223 -16.76 5.93 14.40
N GLU A 224 -15.74 5.87 15.26
CA GLU A 224 -14.98 7.04 15.73
C GLU A 224 -14.07 7.65 14.66
N VAL A 225 -13.79 6.88 13.61
CA VAL A 225 -12.88 7.26 12.52
C VAL A 225 -13.63 7.51 11.20
N ALA A 226 -14.94 7.76 11.26
CA ALA A 226 -15.76 8.06 10.08
C ALA A 226 -15.13 9.18 9.22
N GLY A 227 -15.09 8.96 7.90
CA GLY A 227 -14.47 9.86 6.93
C GLY A 227 -12.95 9.76 6.85
N ARG A 228 -12.28 8.96 7.71
CA ARG A 228 -10.83 8.71 7.60
C ARG A 228 -10.49 7.68 6.54
N GLY A 229 -9.28 7.78 6.02
CA GLY A 229 -8.69 6.83 5.09
C GLY A 229 -7.66 7.52 4.21
N HIS A 230 -7.71 7.28 2.91
CA HIS A 230 -6.85 7.96 1.95
C HIS A 230 -7.59 8.30 0.65
N ASP A 231 -7.08 9.30 -0.05
CA ASP A 231 -7.47 9.67 -1.41
C ASP A 231 -6.18 9.82 -2.25
N LEU A 232 -6.02 8.95 -3.25
CA LEU A 232 -4.86 8.87 -4.14
C LEU A 232 -5.27 9.21 -5.58
N ARG A 233 -4.77 10.35 -6.05
CA ARG A 233 -4.90 10.82 -7.42
C ARG A 233 -3.73 10.32 -8.27
N ILE A 234 -4.00 9.39 -9.18
CA ILE A 234 -3.05 8.96 -10.22
C ILE A 234 -2.90 10.07 -11.26
N GLU A 235 -1.67 10.53 -11.48
CA GLU A 235 -1.32 11.59 -12.42
C GLU A 235 -0.73 11.05 -13.73
N ALA A 236 0.02 9.94 -13.66
CA ALA A 236 0.54 9.23 -14.83
C ALA A 236 0.78 7.75 -14.53
N VAL A 237 0.64 6.92 -15.57
CA VAL A 237 0.86 5.46 -15.54
C VAL A 237 1.80 5.10 -16.67
N ASP A 238 2.80 4.28 -16.39
CA ASP A 238 3.79 3.79 -17.37
C ASP A 238 4.52 4.93 -18.13
N GLU A 239 4.62 6.11 -17.51
CA GLU A 239 5.47 7.20 -17.98
C GLU A 239 6.95 6.79 -17.80
N PRO A 240 7.82 7.00 -18.80
CA PRO A 240 9.25 6.76 -18.65
C PRO A 240 9.84 7.60 -17.51
N MET A 241 10.51 6.95 -16.57
CA MET A 241 11.18 7.59 -15.43
C MET A 241 12.66 7.25 -15.44
N ALA A 242 13.51 8.28 -15.48
CA ALA A 242 14.96 8.13 -15.50
C ALA A 242 15.51 7.80 -14.09
N ASP A 243 16.70 7.18 -14.04
CA ASP A 243 17.30 6.70 -12.79
C ASP A 243 17.69 7.82 -11.82
N ASP A 244 18.02 9.00 -12.35
CA ASP A 244 18.40 10.19 -11.59
C ASP A 244 17.26 10.72 -10.73
N LEU A 245 16.00 10.50 -11.13
CA LEU A 245 14.81 10.83 -10.34
C LEU A 245 14.82 10.16 -8.96
N PHE A 246 15.34 8.94 -8.88
CA PHE A 246 15.31 8.09 -7.68
C PHE A 246 16.62 8.12 -6.89
N ALA A 247 17.62 8.90 -7.34
CA ALA A 247 18.87 9.02 -6.65
C ALA A 247 18.69 9.79 -5.34
N GLU A 248 19.18 9.24 -4.23
CA GLU A 248 19.35 10.02 -3.01
C GLU A 248 20.29 11.20 -3.29
N PRO A 249 19.94 12.43 -2.86
CA PRO A 249 20.86 13.54 -2.92
C PRO A 249 22.13 13.15 -2.17
N ARG A 250 23.28 13.19 -2.84
CA ARG A 250 24.57 13.04 -2.16
C ARG A 250 24.63 14.10 -1.07
N ARG A 251 24.58 13.70 0.20
CA ARG A 251 24.91 14.59 1.32
C ARG A 251 26.32 15.11 1.08
N GLY A 252 26.43 16.34 0.60
CA GLY A 252 27.71 16.98 0.39
C GLY A 252 28.49 17.02 1.70
N LEU A 253 29.78 16.71 1.64
CA LEU A 253 30.76 16.84 2.74
C LEU A 253 30.94 18.29 3.26
N PHE A 254 30.08 19.23 2.87
CA PHE A 254 30.19 20.65 3.17
C PHE A 254 28.91 21.18 3.81
N GLY A 255 28.68 20.80 5.06
CA GLY A 255 27.53 21.24 5.86
C GLY A 255 27.77 21.30 7.37
N ARG A 256 29.02 21.40 7.81
CA ARG A 256 29.38 21.83 9.17
C ARG A 256 30.31 23.03 9.08
N ARG A 257 29.78 24.20 8.71
CA ARG A 257 30.40 25.47 9.12
C ARG A 257 29.75 25.88 10.44
N GLY A 258 30.59 25.98 11.46
CA GLY A 258 30.20 26.06 12.86
C GLY A 258 29.27 27.23 13.17
N ARG A 259 28.31 26.95 14.05
CA ARG A 259 27.79 27.99 14.94
C ARG A 259 28.86 28.25 16.00
N SER A 260 29.68 29.28 15.78
CA SER A 260 30.39 29.94 16.86
C SER A 260 29.35 30.48 17.84
N GLY A 261 29.37 29.97 19.07
CA GLY A 261 28.56 30.52 20.16
C GLY A 261 28.98 31.97 20.46
N PRO A 262 28.07 32.82 20.95
CA PRO A 262 28.45 34.15 21.39
C PRO A 262 29.34 34.05 22.64
N PRO A 263 30.35 34.93 22.78
CA PRO A 263 31.21 34.96 23.96
C PRO A 263 30.40 35.41 25.19
N GLN A 264 30.55 34.69 26.30
CA GLN A 264 30.06 35.16 27.60
C GLN A 264 30.92 36.34 28.09
N PRO A 265 30.34 37.48 28.46
CA PRO A 265 31.04 38.50 29.23
C PRO A 265 31.11 38.08 30.70
N GLY A 266 32.31 38.22 31.26
CA GLY A 266 32.72 37.68 32.55
C GLY A 266 32.14 38.37 33.78
N LEU A 267 32.39 37.69 34.90
CA LEU A 267 32.16 38.14 36.27
C LEU A 267 32.82 39.49 36.58
N ALA A 268 32.04 40.34 37.25
CA ALA A 268 32.48 41.22 38.33
C ALA A 268 31.41 41.17 39.42
#